data_AF-A0A1I6D5B2-F1
#
_entry.id   AF-A0A1I6D5B2-F1
#
_cell.length_a   1.000
_cell.length_b   1.000
_cell.length_c   1.000
_cell.angle_alpha   90.00
_cell.angle_beta   90.00
_cell.angle_gamma   90.00
#
_symmetry.space_group_name_H-M   'P 1'
#
loop_
_entity.id
_entity.type
_entity.pdbx_description
1 polymer ?
#
loop_
_entity_poly.entity_id
_entity_poly.type
_entity_poly.pdbx_seq_one_letter_code
_entity_poly.pdbx_strand_id
1 'polypeptide(L)' 'MRAGYRVLGHFDIASEGMETYYRPLAAGLEALESDLAGSHVLKDLRREIAMFVAGYGQFGCEMFVLERV' A
#
# COMPACT_ATOMS: atom_id res chain seq x y z
N MET A 1 18.98 -20.81 -14.06
CA MET A 1 19.95 -19.71 -14.06
C MET A 1 19.73 -18.87 -12.81
N ARG A 2 20.69 -18.81 -11.88
CA ARG A 2 20.69 -17.81 -10.79
C ARG A 2 21.24 -16.53 -11.40
N ALA A 3 20.62 -15.38 -11.13
CA ALA A 3 20.91 -14.11 -11.82
C ALA A 3 22.32 -13.52 -11.59
N GLY A 4 23.26 -14.25 -10.96
CA GLY A 4 24.59 -13.72 -10.61
C GLY A 4 24.57 -12.75 -9.43
N TYR A 5 23.47 -12.71 -8.68
CA TYR A 5 23.32 -11.86 -7.51
C TYR A 5 23.14 -12.69 -6.23
N ARG A 6 23.71 -12.21 -5.14
CA ARG A 6 23.52 -12.73 -3.78
C ARG A 6 22.60 -11.79 -3.02
N VAL A 7 21.55 -12.33 -2.40
CA VAL A 7 20.67 -11.56 -1.50
C VAL A 7 21.44 -11.31 -0.20
N LEU A 8 21.68 -10.04 0.13
CA LEU A 8 22.31 -9.62 1.38
C LEU A 8 21.30 -9.45 2.51
N GLY A 9 20.04 -9.18 2.17
CA GLY A 9 18.93 -9.03 3.11
C GLY A 9 17.65 -8.64 2.38
N HIS A 10 16.53 -8.76 3.08
CA HIS A 10 15.24 -8.22 2.66
C HIS A 10 14.58 -7.52 3.84
N PHE A 11 13.75 -6.52 3.56
CA PHE A 11 12.90 -5.89 4.57
C PHE A 11 11.53 -5.59 3.98
N ASP A 12 10.52 -5.67 4.85
CA ASP A 12 9.15 -5.33 4.51
C ASP A 12 8.98 -3.81 4.49
N ILE A 13 8.70 -3.25 3.31
CA ILE A 13 8.35 -1.83 3.15
C ILE A 13 6.83 -1.63 3.32
N ALA A 14 6.04 -2.70 3.19
CA ALA A 14 4.61 -2.62 2.98
C ALA A 14 3.87 -2.04 4.17
N SER A 15 4.22 -2.48 5.37
CA SER A 15 3.49 -2.13 6.57
C SER A 15 3.59 -0.63 6.85
N GLU A 16 4.79 -0.08 7.06
CA GLU A 16 4.93 1.33 7.44
C GLU A 16 4.73 2.32 6.27
N GLY A 17 5.15 1.93 5.07
CA GLY A 17 5.05 2.76 3.87
C GLY A 17 3.62 2.90 3.36
N MET A 18 2.85 1.81 3.34
CA MET A 18 1.46 1.88 2.88
C MET A 18 0.55 2.51 3.93
N GLU A 19 0.81 2.33 5.23
CA GLU A 19 0.07 3.05 6.28
C GLU A 19 0.25 4.56 6.16
N THR A 20 1.46 5.02 5.86
CA THR A 20 1.75 6.45 5.65
C THR A 20 1.03 7.03 4.44
N TYR A 21 0.75 6.22 3.42
CA TYR A 21 0.02 6.65 2.22
C TYR A 21 -1.51 6.63 2.41
N TYR A 22 -2.05 5.54 2.94
CA TYR A 22 -3.51 5.35 3.02
C TYR A 22 -4.16 6.05 4.22
N ARG A 23 -3.43 6.28 5.32
CA ARG A 23 -3.96 6.99 6.51
C ARG A 23 -4.38 8.44 6.21
N PRO A 24 -3.57 9.30 5.58
CA PRO A 24 -4.00 10.65 5.22
C PRO A 24 -5.07 10.67 4.12
N LEU A 25 -5.05 9.68 3.21
CA LEU A 25 -6.07 9.55 2.17
C LEU A 25 -7.45 9.25 2.76
N ALA A 26 -7.52 8.32 3.73
CA ALA A 26 -8.76 8.00 4.45
C ALA A 26 -9.30 9.22 5.22
N ALA A 27 -8.42 9.99 5.88
CA ALA A 27 -8.83 11.21 6.58
C ALA A 27 -9.34 12.30 5.62
N GLY A 28 -8.73 12.45 4.43
CA GLY A 28 -9.19 13.36 3.40
C GLY A 28 -10.55 12.98 2.79
N LEU A 29 -10.83 11.68 2.69
CA LEU A 29 -12.11 11.16 2.20
C LEU A 29 -13.29 11.50 3.11
N GLU A 30 -13.09 11.44 4.44
CA GLU A 30 -14.12 11.85 5.40
C GLU A 30 -14.42 13.35 5.30
N ALA A 31 -13.39 14.18 5.06
CA ALA A 31 -13.58 15.63 4.87
C ALA A 31 -14.30 15.96 3.55
N LEU A 32 -14.08 15.18 2.50
CA LEU A 32 -14.67 15.36 1.16
C LEU A 32 -15.99 14.60 0.97
N GLU A 33 -16.47 13.87 1.99
CA GLU A 33 -17.67 13.05 1.89
C GLU A 33 -18.91 13.87 1.54
N SER A 34 -19.03 15.08 2.08
CA SER A 34 -20.15 15.98 1.79
C SER A 34 -20.08 16.57 0.38
N ASP A 35 -18.87 16.84 -0.13
CA ASP A 35 -18.65 17.46 -1.44
C ASP A 35 -18.71 16.42 -2.58
N LEU A 36 -18.37 15.16 -2.28
CA LEU A 36 -18.38 14.04 -3.23
C LEU A 36 -19.60 13.14 -3.07
N ALA A 37 -20.59 13.57 -2.27
CA ALA A 37 -21.81 12.83 -2.00
C ALA A 37 -22.53 12.45 -3.32
N GLY A 38 -22.74 11.16 -3.52
CA GLY A 38 -23.38 10.62 -4.74
C GLY A 38 -22.44 10.35 -5.91
N SER A 39 -21.14 10.65 -5.79
CA SER A 39 -20.16 10.28 -6.82
C SER A 39 -19.76 8.81 -6.72
N HIS A 40 -19.55 8.17 -7.88
CA HIS A 40 -19.00 6.81 -7.95
C HIS A 40 -17.57 6.73 -7.41
N VAL A 41 -16.81 7.83 -7.54
CA VAL A 41 -15.41 7.95 -7.12
C VAL A 41 -15.24 7.71 -5.61
N LEU A 42 -16.15 8.23 -4.78
CA LEU A 42 -16.11 8.03 -3.32
C LEU A 42 -16.28 6.55 -2.94
N LYS A 43 -17.17 5.85 -3.65
CA LYS A 43 -17.44 4.43 -3.42
C LYS A 43 -16.27 3.55 -3.83
N ASP A 44 -15.62 3.87 -4.95
CA ASP A 44 -14.47 3.13 -5.44
C ASP A 44 -13.26 3.32 -4.51
N LEU A 45 -12.99 4.55 -4.08
CA LEU A 45 -11.90 4.85 -3.13
C LEU A 45 -12.11 4.17 -1.77
N ARG A 46 -13.35 4.19 -1.23
CA ARG A 46 -13.66 3.46 0.02
C ARG A 46 -13.45 1.96 -0.14
N ARG A 47 -13.80 1.40 -1.29
CA ARG A 47 -13.62 -0.02 -1.58
C ARG A 47 -12.14 -0.39 -1.69
N GLU A 48 -11.31 0.44 -2.32
CA GLU A 48 -9.86 0.24 -2.40
C GLU A 48 -9.19 0.29 -1.03
N ILE A 49 -9.54 1.28 -0.20
CA ILE A 49 -9.02 1.39 1.17
C ILE A 49 -9.46 0.19 2.01
N ALA A 50 -10.72 -0.24 1.91
CA ALA A 50 -11.21 -1.41 2.64
C ALA A 50 -10.50 -2.70 2.20
N MET A 51 -10.21 -2.87 0.90
CA MET A 51 -9.42 -4.00 0.41
C MET A 51 -7.98 -3.94 0.89
N PHE A 52 -7.37 -2.76 0.92
CA PHE A 52 -6.03 -2.57 1.46
C PHE A 52 -5.96 -2.91 2.96
N VAL A 53 -6.90 -2.42 3.77
CA VAL A 53 -6.97 -2.73 5.21
C VAL A 53 -7.25 -4.22 5.46
N ALA A 54 -8.12 -4.85 4.67
CA ALA A 54 -8.42 -6.27 4.79
C ALA A 54 -7.26 -7.18 4.33
N GLY A 55 -6.46 -6.72 3.36
CA GLY A 55 -5.24 -7.38 2.87
C GLY A 55 -3.97 -6.98 3.62
N TYR A 56 -4.09 -6.14 4.66
CA TYR A 56 -2.97 -5.65 5.44
C TYR A 56 -2.27 -6.82 6.13
N GLY A 57 -0.99 -7.05 5.77
CA GLY A 57 -0.21 -8.20 6.23
C GLY A 57 -0.37 -9.48 5.41
N GLN A 58 -1.23 -9.52 4.38
CA GLN A 58 -1.33 -10.63 3.42
C GLN A 58 -0.57 -10.38 2.11
N PHE A 59 -0.39 -9.11 1.74
CA PHE A 59 0.40 -8.70 0.57
C PHE A 59 1.34 -7.57 0.98
N GLY A 60 2.61 -7.67 0.61
CA GLY A 60 3.60 -6.67 0.92
C GLY A 60 4.63 -6.45 -0.19
N CYS A 61 5.15 -5.22 -0.25
CA CYS A 61 6.34 -4.90 -1.02
C CYS A 61 7.58 -5.33 -0.23
N GLU A 62 8.16 -6.47 -0.62
CA GLU A 62 9.48 -6.87 -0.14
C GLU A 62 10.57 -6.14 -0.92
N MET A 63 11.44 -5.44 -0.21
CA MET A 63 12.63 -4.84 -0.79
C MET A 63 13.79 -5.83 -0.66
N PHE A 64 14.47 -6.12 -1.77
CA PHE A 64 15.64 -6.98 -1.79
C PHE A 64 16.92 -6.16 -1.97
N VAL A 65 17.89 -6.35 -1.08
CA VAL A 65 19.25 -5.80 -1.24
C VAL A 65 20.11 -6.88 -1.87
N LEU A 66 20.60 -6.61 -3.09
CA LEU A 66 21.37 -7.55 -3.88
C LEU A 66 22.82 -7.08 -4.05
N GLU A 67 23.75 -8.01 -3.92
CA GLU A 67 25.16 -7.84 -4.29
C GLU A 67 25.46 -8.63 -5.55
N ARG A 68 26.18 -8.02 -6.50
CA ARG A 68 26.65 -8.72 -7.70
C ARG A 68 27.84 -9.61 -7.33
N VAL A 69 27.77 -10.89 -7.71
CA VAL A 69 28.86 -11.87 -7.57
C VAL A 69 29.87 -11.70 -8.69
#